data_AF-A0A846GR05-F1
#
_entry.id   AF-A0A846GR05-F1
#
_cell.length_a   1.000
_cell.length_b   1.000
_cell.length_c   1.000
_cell.angle_alpha   90.00
_cell.angle_beta   90.00
_cell.angle_gamma   90.00
#
_symmetry.space_group_name_H-M   'P 1'
#
loop_
_entity.id
_entity.type
_entity.pdbx_description
1 polymer ?
#
loop_
_entity_poly.entity_id
_entity_poly.type
_entity_poly.pdbx_seq_one_letter_code
_entity_poly.pdbx_strand_id
1 'polypeptide(L)' 'MVFFDPLAIHDIDPDSISEERFIAVGIGNSGLPLVVVYTMRGEVIRLISARRATKQETKAYEKGI' A
#
# COMPACT_ATOMS: atom_id res chain seq x y z
N MET A 1 -0.56 -9.22 -6.53
CA MET A 1 -1.41 -8.43 -5.61
C MET A 1 -0.47 -7.80 -4.62
N VAL A 2 -0.62 -6.51 -4.29
CA VAL A 2 0.37 -5.76 -3.49
C VAL A 2 0.76 -6.48 -2.21
N PHE A 3 -0.19 -7.11 -1.52
CA PHE A 3 0.08 -7.87 -0.28
C PHE A 3 0.93 -9.14 -0.43
N PHE A 4 1.12 -9.63 -1.66
CA PHE A 4 1.98 -10.78 -1.98
C PHE A 4 3.26 -10.35 -2.69
N ASP A 5 3.46 -9.04 -2.89
CA ASP A 5 4.70 -8.53 -3.44
C ASP A 5 5.75 -8.53 -2.32
N PRO A 6 6.84 -9.31 -2.43
CA PRO A 6 7.87 -9.40 -1.40
C PRO A 6 8.63 -8.08 -1.20
N LEU A 7 8.51 -7.15 -2.16
CA LEU A 7 9.11 -5.81 -2.08
C LEU A 7 8.09 -4.75 -1.64
N ALA A 8 6.87 -5.14 -1.27
CA ALA A 8 5.87 -4.19 -0.83
C ALA A 8 6.35 -3.41 0.41
N ILE A 9 6.23 -2.09 0.33
CA ILE A 9 6.53 -1.20 1.45
C ILE A 9 5.21 -0.96 2.19
N HIS A 10 5.21 -1.20 3.49
CA HIS A 10 4.07 -0.97 4.37
C HIS A 10 4.42 0.11 5.39
N ASP A 11 3.58 1.12 5.49
CA ASP A 11 3.75 2.19 6.46
C ASP A 11 2.42 2.54 7.13
N ILE A 12 2.48 3.17 8.30
CA ILE A 12 1.30 3.68 9.01
C ILE A 12 0.85 4.97 8.32
N ASP A 13 -0.45 5.08 8.06
CA ASP A 13 -1.04 6.31 7.55
C ASP A 13 -1.02 7.39 8.66
N PRO A 14 -0.19 8.44 8.53
CA PRO A 14 -0.05 9.46 9.57
C PRO A 14 -1.32 10.30 9.74
N ASP A 15 -2.20 10.32 8.74
CA ASP A 15 -3.46 11.07 8.77
C ASP A 15 -4.62 10.26 9.39
N SER A 16 -4.33 9.06 9.90
CA SER A 16 -5.33 8.20 10.52
C SER A 16 -5.64 8.65 11.96
N ILE A 17 -6.88 9.11 12.20
CA ILE A 17 -7.30 9.68 13.50
C ILE A 17 -8.17 8.69 14.30
N SER A 18 -8.99 7.88 13.63
CA SER A 18 -10.02 7.06 14.28
C SER A 18 -9.83 5.56 14.16
N GLU A 19 -9.24 5.07 13.07
CA GLU A 19 -8.90 3.66 12.87
C GLU A 19 -7.45 3.57 12.40
N GLU A 20 -6.70 2.58 12.87
CA GLU A 20 -5.34 2.34 12.41
C GLU A 20 -5.37 1.99 10.92
N ARG A 21 -4.73 2.82 10.10
CA ARG A 21 -4.62 2.62 8.66
C ARG A 21 -3.18 2.43 8.27
N PHE A 22 -3.01 1.61 7.24
CA PHE A 22 -1.75 1.29 6.65
C PHE A 22 -1.78 1.64 5.17
N ILE A 23 -0.66 2.16 4.68
CA ILE A 23 -0.42 2.41 3.27
C ILE A 23 0.59 1.36 2.80
N ALA A 24 0.21 0.58 1.79
CA ALA A 24 1.09 -0.35 1.10
C ALA A 24 1.37 0.15 -0.32
N VAL A 25 2.63 0.11 -0.74
CA VAL A 25 3.03 0.36 -2.13
C VAL A 25 3.71 -0.88 -2.68
N GLY A 26 3.23 -1.38 -3.82
CA GLY A 26 3.79 -2.57 -4.45
C GLY A 26 3.19 -2.87 -5.82
N ILE A 27 3.63 -3.97 -6.43
CA ILE A 27 3.22 -4.36 -7.77
C ILE A 27 1.86 -5.09 -7.76
N GLY A 28 0.91 -4.50 -8.48
CA GLY A 28 -0.38 -5.13 -8.77
C GLY A 28 -0.26 -6.26 -9.79
N ASN A 29 -1.34 -7.03 -9.97
CA ASN A 29 -1.36 -8.17 -10.90
C ASN A 29 -1.12 -7.76 -12.37
N SER A 30 -1.35 -6.49 -12.71
CA SER A 30 -1.07 -5.93 -14.04
C SER A 30 0.41 -5.55 -14.24
N GLY A 31 1.28 -5.79 -13.26
CA GLY A 31 2.68 -5.35 -13.30
C GLY A 31 2.86 -3.85 -13.01
N LEU A 32 1.79 -3.16 -12.65
CA LEU A 32 1.84 -1.72 -12.35
C LEU A 32 1.93 -1.48 -10.83
N PRO A 33 2.73 -0.50 -10.38
CA PRO A 33 2.75 -0.07 -8.99
C PRO A 33 1.39 0.50 -8.56
N LEU A 34 0.91 0.02 -7.42
CA LEU A 34 -0.32 0.45 -6.77
C LEU A 34 -0.02 0.96 -5.38
N VAL A 35 -0.78 1.96 -4.96
CA VAL A 35 -0.88 2.39 -3.56
C VAL A 35 -2.20 1.85 -3.02
N VAL A 36 -2.11 1.15 -1.90
CA VAL A 36 -3.22 0.47 -1.24
C VAL A 36 -3.33 1.00 0.18
N VAL A 37 -4.49 1.53 0.54
CA VAL A 37 -4.82 1.89 1.92
C VAL A 37 -5.70 0.80 2.50
N TYR A 38 -5.33 0.27 3.66
CA TYR A 38 -6.05 -0.82 4.31
C TYR A 38 -6.00 -0.68 5.82
N THR A 39 -6.84 -1.44 6.51
CA THR A 39 -6.82 -1.59 7.96
C THR A 39 -6.88 -3.07 8.33
N MET A 40 -6.39 -3.40 9.51
CA MET A 40 -6.45 -4.75 10.08
C MET A 40 -7.62 -4.86 11.05
N ARG A 41 -8.45 -5.90 10.90
CA ARG A 41 -9.48 -6.27 11.88
C ARG A 41 -9.20 -7.69 12.36
N GLY A 42 -8.42 -7.79 13.44
CA GLY A 42 -7.79 -9.06 13.81
C GLY A 42 -6.83 -9.50 12.70
N GLU A 43 -7.04 -10.70 12.17
CA GLU A 43 -6.21 -11.25 11.08
C GLU A 43 -6.76 -10.95 9.67
N VAL A 44 -7.83 -10.16 9.57
CA VAL A 44 -8.48 -9.84 8.30
C VAL A 44 -8.03 -8.47 7.78
N ILE A 45 -7.51 -8.45 6.56
CA ILE A 45 -7.21 -7.22 5.81
C ILE A 45 -8.53 -6.67 5.25
N ARG A 46 -8.90 -5.46 5.65
CA ARG A 46 -9.97 -4.69 5.01
C ARG A 46 -9.37 -3.63 4.10
N LEU A 47 -9.60 -3.77 2.80
CA LEU A 47 -9.25 -2.74 1.83
C LEU A 47 -10.10 -1.49 2.04
N ILE A 48 -9.47 -0.32 2.12
CA ILE A 48 -10.14 0.98 2.19
C ILE A 48 -10.08 1.67 0.82
N SER A 49 -8.90 1.68 0.20
CA SER A 49 -8.69 2.28 -1.12
C SER A 49 -7.56 1.56 -1.85
N ALA A 50 -7.66 1.52 -3.18
CA ALA A 50 -6.58 1.07 -4.05
C ALA A 50 -6.54 1.95 -5.29
N ARG A 51 -5.37 2.50 -5.60
CA ARG A 51 -5.17 3.32 -6.80
C ARG A 51 -3.82 3.05 -7.43
N ARG A 52 -3.65 3.50 -8.67
CA ARG A 52 -2.34 3.53 -9.31
C ARG A 52 -1.42 4.49 -8.56
N ALA A 53 -0.17 4.08 -8.36
CA ALA A 53 0.86 4.97 -7.86
C ALA A 53 1.13 6.10 -8.88
N THR A 54 1.37 7.30 -8.37
CA THR A 54 1.88 8.41 -9.17
C THR A 54 3.32 8.13 -9.59
N LYS A 55 3.83 8.87 -10.59
CA LYS A 55 5.23 8.73 -11.03
C LYS A 55 6.24 8.95 -9.90
N GLN A 56 5.92 9.80 -8.92
CA GLN A 56 6.77 10.07 -7.78
C GLN A 56 6.79 8.88 -6.81
N GLU A 57 5.61 8.36 -6.46
CA GLU A 57 5.48 7.18 -5.59
C GLU A 57 6.09 5.93 -6.21
N THR A 58 5.92 5.73 -7.53
CA THR A 58 6.62 4.65 -8.25
C THR A 58 8.13 4.74 -8.09
N LYS A 59 8.71 5.94 -8.26
CA LYS A 59 10.16 6.13 -8.10
C LYS A 59 10.65 5.91 -6.68
N ALA A 60 9.84 6.25 -5.67
CA ALA A 60 10.17 5.98 -4.27
C ALA A 60 10.18 4.46 -4.01
N TYR A 61 9.13 3.77 -4.44
CA TYR A 61 9.03 2.31 -4.38
C TYR A 61 10.18 1.59 -5.10
N GLU A 62 10.52 1.99 -6.33
CA GLU A 62 11.64 1.41 -7.10
C GLU A 62 13.01 1.63 -6.44
N LYS A 63 13.14 2.68 -5.62
CA LYS A 63 14.35 2.93 -4.85
C LYS A 63 14.39 2.15 -3.53
N GLY A 64 13.25 1.65 -3.06
CA GLY A 64 13.10 0.98 -1.77
C GLY A 64 13.16 1.93 -0.58
N ILE A 65 12.77 3.20 -0.75
CA ILE A 65 13.00 4.31 0.21
C ILE A 65 11.75 5.17 0.36
#